data_AF-A0A1I2LCF4-F1
#
_entry.id   AF-A0A1I2LCF4-F1
#
_cell.length_a   1.000
_cell.length_b   1.000
_cell.length_c   1.000
_cell.angle_alpha   90.00
_cell.angle_beta   90.00
_cell.angle_gamma   90.00
#
_symmetry.space_group_name_H-M   'P 1'
#
loop_
_entity.id
_entity.type
_entity.pdbx_description
1 polymer ?
#
loop_
_entity_poly.entity_id
_entity_poly.type
_entity_poly.pdbx_seq_one_letter_code
_entity_poly.pdbx_strand_id
1 'polypeptide(L)'
;MVFLVAVNIFLIPSVHAEAQIADKCSFDQSEGVNPEQQTINCLLTEAAVKYDVPPEIVKAVAEKESAWKQYEDNKPLISEDGGIGIMQVTQKSNYDDSRLKQDIVYNIEAGVEILNQMYDRNDLPSINKSEGSVNAYQRNYIENWYFAVMAYNGIKPVNSPVLQENGDENKEAYQEEVFEIIERNMDRELGKLDFSRDDFDYDPSKKDNIRFVTLDYRFLEPFTSSNYFYKKGQTVGAVQEVNLRSQPTTSNVNVIGKVKEGEHLTIESSYTYEKSPDSLNPFVWYKVEKENGTKGYVASNYLRNKFKDVPAGHYAEENIDQLYDMNILRGHSEDKFGMKENLIRIHAAMLFVRAENLSLTDRPDPGFVDVSPENRYFDTVSAVADEGIFNGDEKGYFHIEDDLKRSEMAVLLQNVYNFEESSKEHPFVDVKDNIWYDESVNRLYHAGITSGVSADQYGPSETVTREQFAAFLIRSIEYQKKN
;
A
#
# COMPACT_ATOMS: atom_id res chain seq x y z
N MET A 1 -1.37 33.33 46.31
CA MET A 1 -0.30 32.88 45.40
C MET A 1 -1.00 32.20 44.23
N VAL A 2 -1.30 32.98 43.19
CA VAL A 2 -2.02 32.53 41.99
C VAL A 2 -0.94 32.21 40.95
N PHE A 3 -0.85 30.95 40.53
CA PHE A 3 0.01 30.57 39.42
C PHE A 3 -0.70 30.97 38.11
N LEU A 4 -0.12 31.96 37.42
CA LEU A 4 -0.42 32.21 36.01
C LEU A 4 0.17 31.05 35.20
N VAL A 5 -0.69 30.27 34.54
CA VAL A 5 -0.28 29.39 33.45
C VAL A 5 -0.16 30.27 32.21
N ALA A 6 1.07 30.48 31.73
CA ALA A 6 1.32 31.14 30.46
C ALA A 6 0.87 30.21 29.32
N VAL A 7 -0.25 30.54 28.70
CA VAL A 7 -0.64 29.97 27.40
C VAL A 7 0.25 30.64 26.36
N ASN A 8 1.26 29.92 25.88
CA ASN A 8 1.98 30.32 24.67
C ASN A 8 1.08 30.06 23.47
N ILE A 9 0.36 31.09 23.03
CA ILE A 9 -0.28 31.14 21.72
C ILE A 9 0.86 31.35 20.71
N PHE A 10 1.25 30.30 19.98
CA PHE A 10 2.09 30.45 18.81
C PHE A 10 1.27 31.13 17.70
N LEU A 11 1.62 32.37 17.38
CA LEU A 11 1.13 33.10 16.22
C LEU A 11 1.86 32.59 14.96
N ILE A 12 1.11 31.87 14.13
CA ILE A 12 1.11 31.71 12.66
C ILE A 12 2.45 31.83 11.88
N PRO A 13 2.93 30.73 11.25
CA PRO A 13 3.95 30.77 10.19
C PRO A 13 3.38 30.75 8.74
N SER A 14 2.07 30.90 8.53
CA SER A 14 1.41 30.60 7.24
C SER A 14 1.88 31.46 6.05
N VAL A 15 1.97 32.78 6.20
CA VAL A 15 2.30 33.70 5.06
C VAL A 15 3.69 33.45 4.47
N HIS A 16 4.68 33.10 5.31
CA HIS A 16 6.03 32.80 4.83
C HIS A 16 6.11 31.43 4.14
N ALA A 17 5.25 30.49 4.54
CA ALA A 17 5.28 29.14 4.02
C ALA A 17 4.46 29.00 2.71
N GLU A 18 3.39 29.77 2.54
CA GLU A 18 2.65 29.88 1.28
C GLU A 18 3.53 30.49 0.17
N ALA A 19 4.25 31.58 0.50
CA ALA A 19 5.23 32.18 -0.40
C ALA A 19 6.31 31.16 -0.82
N GLN A 20 6.74 30.29 0.09
CA GLN A 20 7.72 29.25 -0.20
C GLN A 20 7.22 28.20 -1.21
N ILE A 21 5.93 27.83 -1.18
CA ILE A 21 5.34 26.88 -2.14
C ILE A 21 5.22 27.55 -3.52
N ALA A 22 4.67 28.76 -3.57
CA ALA A 22 4.55 29.53 -4.81
C ALA A 22 5.92 29.72 -5.49
N ASP A 23 6.95 30.10 -4.72
CA ASP A 23 8.32 30.28 -5.20
C ASP A 23 8.91 28.98 -5.77
N LYS A 24 8.73 27.85 -5.07
CA LYS A 24 9.20 26.53 -5.54
C LYS A 24 8.56 26.13 -6.87
N CYS A 25 7.30 26.49 -7.07
CA CYS A 25 6.56 26.22 -8.29
C CYS A 25 6.68 27.32 -9.34
N SER A 26 7.48 28.37 -9.08
CA SER A 26 7.64 29.54 -9.95
C SER A 26 6.29 30.15 -10.34
N PHE A 27 5.37 30.21 -9.37
CA PHE A 27 3.99 30.61 -9.58
C PHE A 27 3.73 32.01 -9.05
N ASP A 28 3.29 32.90 -9.96
CA ASP A 28 2.75 34.21 -9.62
C ASP A 28 1.21 34.16 -9.66
N GLN A 29 0.56 34.46 -8.53
CA GLN A 29 -0.89 34.42 -8.41
C GLN A 29 -1.56 35.43 -9.35
N SER A 30 -2.57 34.97 -10.10
CA SER A 30 -3.50 35.81 -10.86
C SER A 30 -4.93 35.48 -10.42
N GLU A 31 -5.70 36.50 -10.03
CA GLU A 31 -7.11 36.31 -9.67
C GLU A 31 -7.94 35.89 -10.90
N GLY A 32 -8.90 34.99 -10.69
CA GLY A 32 -9.84 34.55 -11.71
C GLY A 32 -9.25 33.67 -12.81
N VAL A 33 -7.99 33.26 -12.73
CA VAL A 33 -7.33 32.44 -13.76
C VAL A 33 -6.74 31.20 -13.10
N ASN A 34 -7.12 30.02 -13.59
CA ASN A 34 -6.46 28.78 -13.16
C ASN A 34 -5.03 28.73 -13.72
N PRO A 35 -4.02 28.34 -12.90
CA PRO A 35 -2.66 28.14 -13.39
C PRO A 35 -2.58 27.02 -14.44
N GLU A 36 -1.44 26.91 -15.11
CA GLU A 36 -1.14 25.77 -15.99
C GLU A 36 -1.19 24.46 -15.19
N GLN A 37 -1.55 23.35 -15.84
CA GLN A 37 -1.80 22.08 -15.15
C GLN A 37 -0.58 21.60 -14.35
N GLN A 38 0.63 21.71 -14.90
CA GLN A 38 1.84 21.32 -14.18
C GLN A 38 2.21 22.27 -13.04
N THR A 39 1.78 23.54 -13.10
CA THR A 39 1.88 24.45 -11.96
C THR A 39 0.97 23.97 -10.83
N ILE A 40 -0.29 23.63 -11.13
CA ILE A 40 -1.23 23.08 -10.13
C ILE A 40 -0.70 21.75 -9.56
N ASN A 41 -0.17 20.87 -10.41
CA ASN A 41 0.50 19.63 -10.00
C ASN A 41 1.60 19.91 -8.96
N CYS A 42 2.46 20.90 -9.22
CA CYS A 42 3.50 21.33 -8.30
C CYS A 42 2.93 21.86 -6.99
N LEU A 43 1.95 22.76 -7.04
CA LEU A 43 1.34 23.36 -5.84
C LEU A 43 0.71 22.29 -4.93
N LEU A 44 -0.07 21.36 -5.49
CA LEU A 44 -0.67 20.24 -4.76
C LEU A 44 0.41 19.32 -4.16
N THR A 45 1.45 19.00 -4.94
CA THR A 45 2.55 18.13 -4.49
C THR A 45 3.33 18.76 -3.34
N GLU A 46 3.77 20.01 -3.49
CA GLU A 46 4.60 20.67 -2.48
C GLU A 46 3.80 20.96 -1.20
N ALA A 47 2.50 21.23 -1.30
CA ALA A 47 1.62 21.32 -0.13
C ALA A 47 1.51 19.96 0.57
N ALA A 48 1.24 18.88 -0.15
CA ALA A 48 1.16 17.54 0.42
C ALA A 48 2.46 17.14 1.15
N VAL A 49 3.62 17.35 0.51
CA VAL A 49 4.94 17.09 1.09
C VAL A 49 5.20 17.92 2.35
N LYS A 50 4.77 19.19 2.37
CA LYS A 50 4.91 20.07 3.53
C LYS A 50 4.19 19.52 4.78
N TYR A 51 3.03 18.92 4.60
CA TYR A 51 2.21 18.37 5.70
C TYR A 51 2.40 16.86 5.91
N ASP A 52 3.38 16.25 5.24
CA ASP A 52 3.67 14.81 5.33
C ASP A 52 2.44 13.95 4.98
N VAL A 53 1.76 14.36 3.90
CA VAL A 53 0.63 13.66 3.26
C VAL A 53 1.10 13.10 1.92
N PRO A 54 0.77 11.85 1.56
CA PRO A 54 0.99 11.32 0.22
C PRO A 54 0.41 12.27 -0.84
N PRO A 55 1.21 12.77 -1.79
CA PRO A 55 0.71 13.64 -2.85
C PRO A 55 -0.40 13.00 -3.70
N GLU A 56 -0.42 11.67 -3.80
CA GLU A 56 -1.49 10.91 -4.44
C GLU A 56 -2.87 11.21 -3.81
N ILE A 57 -2.95 11.24 -2.48
CA ILE A 57 -4.19 11.53 -1.74
C ILE A 57 -4.67 12.96 -2.05
N VAL A 58 -3.80 13.95 -1.91
CA VAL A 58 -4.14 15.36 -2.10
C VAL A 58 -4.60 15.64 -3.54
N LYS A 59 -3.92 15.05 -4.52
CA LYS A 59 -4.26 15.18 -5.94
C LYS A 59 -5.60 14.53 -6.28
N ALA A 60 -5.87 13.36 -5.72
CA ALA A 60 -7.13 12.65 -5.95
C ALA A 60 -8.31 13.38 -5.30
N VAL A 61 -8.13 13.91 -4.08
CA VAL A 61 -9.13 14.79 -3.45
C VAL A 61 -9.36 16.04 -4.30
N ALA A 62 -8.32 16.76 -4.72
CA ALA A 62 -8.48 17.93 -5.59
C ALA A 62 -9.19 17.60 -6.93
N GLU A 63 -8.94 16.41 -7.48
CA GLU A 63 -9.60 15.94 -8.70
C GLU A 63 -11.08 15.65 -8.45
N LYS A 64 -11.40 14.93 -7.38
CA LYS A 64 -12.77 14.62 -6.97
C LYS A 64 -13.57 15.88 -6.64
N GLU A 65 -12.95 16.85 -5.97
CA GLU A 65 -13.60 18.06 -5.49
C GLU A 65 -13.85 19.10 -6.60
N SER A 66 -12.92 19.24 -7.55
CA SER A 66 -12.96 20.37 -8.48
C SER A 66 -12.39 20.11 -9.87
N ALA A 67 -11.96 18.88 -10.17
CA ALA A 67 -11.12 18.59 -11.34
C ALA A 67 -9.92 19.55 -11.44
N TRP A 68 -9.29 19.84 -10.30
CA TRP A 68 -8.16 20.75 -10.13
C TRP A 68 -8.44 22.23 -10.46
N LYS A 69 -9.69 22.69 -10.36
CA LYS A 69 -10.06 24.09 -10.65
C LYS A 69 -10.23 24.92 -9.39
N GLN A 70 -9.54 26.05 -9.32
CA GLN A 70 -9.83 27.11 -8.34
C GLN A 70 -10.97 28.02 -8.82
N TYR A 71 -11.05 28.25 -10.13
CA TYR A 71 -12.00 29.17 -10.75
C TYR A 71 -12.83 28.49 -11.84
N GLU A 72 -14.08 28.91 -11.99
CA GLU A 72 -14.94 28.58 -13.13
C GLU A 72 -15.55 29.87 -13.70
N ASP A 73 -15.50 30.06 -15.02
CA ASP A 73 -15.90 31.30 -15.70
C ASP A 73 -15.26 32.58 -15.10
N ASN A 74 -13.98 32.49 -14.75
CA ASN A 74 -13.19 33.53 -14.08
C ASN A 74 -13.72 33.99 -12.70
N LYS A 75 -14.55 33.17 -12.05
CA LYS A 75 -15.04 33.39 -10.69
C LYS A 75 -14.56 32.27 -9.78
N PRO A 76 -14.40 32.52 -8.46
CA PRO A 76 -14.08 31.46 -7.52
C PRO A 76 -15.09 30.32 -7.64
N LEU A 77 -14.59 29.09 -7.76
CA LEU A 77 -15.43 27.89 -7.78
C LEU A 77 -16.04 27.72 -6.39
N ILE A 78 -17.37 27.63 -6.32
CA ILE A 78 -18.11 27.45 -5.07
C ILE A 78 -19.19 26.39 -5.31
N SER A 79 -19.12 25.27 -4.59
CA SER A 79 -20.12 24.19 -4.64
C SER A 79 -21.45 24.59 -3.99
N GLU A 80 -22.49 23.77 -4.19
CA GLU A 80 -23.83 23.99 -3.63
C GLU A 80 -23.86 24.00 -2.09
N ASP A 81 -23.00 23.19 -1.45
CA ASP A 81 -22.84 23.16 0.01
C ASP A 81 -21.90 24.25 0.54
N GLY A 82 -21.38 25.10 -0.35
CA GLY A 82 -20.59 26.27 -0.03
C GLY A 82 -19.10 26.01 0.16
N GLY A 83 -18.59 24.85 -0.27
CA GLY A 83 -17.17 24.58 -0.46
C GLY A 83 -16.54 25.60 -1.40
N ILE A 84 -15.27 25.96 -1.17
CA ILE A 84 -14.58 27.00 -1.92
C ILE A 84 -13.33 26.43 -2.58
N GLY A 85 -13.16 26.73 -3.87
CA GLY A 85 -11.91 26.58 -4.62
C GLY A 85 -11.51 25.14 -4.90
N ILE A 86 -10.22 24.94 -5.23
CA ILE A 86 -9.71 23.66 -5.71
C ILE A 86 -9.89 22.50 -4.72
N MET A 87 -9.83 22.77 -3.41
CA MET A 87 -10.03 21.78 -2.36
C MET A 87 -11.46 21.80 -1.76
N GLN A 88 -12.36 22.65 -2.26
CA GLN A 88 -13.75 22.78 -1.77
C GLN A 88 -13.87 22.97 -0.25
N VAL A 89 -13.05 23.86 0.33
CA VAL A 89 -13.00 24.07 1.79
C VAL A 89 -14.31 24.64 2.34
N THR A 90 -14.95 23.92 3.27
CA THR A 90 -16.25 24.29 3.89
C THR A 90 -16.13 24.85 5.31
N GLN A 91 -15.02 24.63 6.03
CA GLN A 91 -14.83 25.04 7.44
C GLN A 91 -14.42 26.52 7.61
N LYS A 92 -15.24 27.44 7.10
CA LYS A 92 -14.89 28.87 6.92
C LYS A 92 -14.54 29.63 8.21
N SER A 93 -14.92 29.16 9.40
CA SER A 93 -14.63 29.89 10.64
C SER A 93 -13.14 29.93 11.00
N ASN A 94 -12.36 28.99 10.47
CA ASN A 94 -10.93 28.84 10.77
C ASN A 94 -10.03 29.49 9.70
N TYR A 95 -10.61 29.93 8.58
CA TYR A 95 -9.87 30.36 7.40
C TYR A 95 -10.39 31.71 6.88
N ASP A 96 -9.54 32.46 6.19
CA ASP A 96 -9.94 33.70 5.54
C ASP A 96 -10.71 33.41 4.25
N ASP A 97 -12.02 33.69 4.24
CA ASP A 97 -12.93 33.45 3.11
C ASP A 97 -12.51 34.19 1.83
N SER A 98 -11.94 35.40 1.94
CA SER A 98 -11.46 36.14 0.77
C SER A 98 -10.24 35.46 0.17
N ARG A 99 -9.32 34.98 1.01
CA ARG A 99 -8.14 34.25 0.55
C ARG A 99 -8.50 32.90 -0.03
N LEU A 100 -9.39 32.13 0.59
CA LEU A 100 -9.84 30.84 0.04
C LEU A 100 -10.38 30.96 -1.39
N LYS A 101 -11.00 32.10 -1.72
CA LYS A 101 -11.55 32.40 -3.05
C LYS A 101 -10.49 32.85 -4.05
N GLN A 102 -9.52 33.65 -3.62
CA GLN A 102 -8.60 34.38 -4.52
C GLN A 102 -7.17 33.85 -4.56
N ASP A 103 -6.79 33.02 -3.61
CA ASP A 103 -5.42 32.52 -3.45
C ASP A 103 -5.46 30.99 -3.52
N ILE A 104 -5.02 30.44 -4.65
CA ILE A 104 -5.06 28.99 -4.88
C ILE A 104 -4.11 28.26 -3.93
N VAL A 105 -2.97 28.87 -3.59
CA VAL A 105 -2.00 28.27 -2.66
C VAL A 105 -2.63 28.17 -1.29
N TYR A 106 -3.25 29.25 -0.81
CA TYR A 106 -3.98 29.25 0.46
C TYR A 106 -5.11 28.22 0.49
N ASN A 107 -5.87 28.09 -0.60
CA ASN A 107 -6.94 27.11 -0.71
C ASN A 107 -6.42 25.67 -0.62
N ILE A 108 -5.37 25.35 -1.38
CA ILE A 108 -4.71 24.04 -1.34
C ILE A 108 -4.21 23.74 0.07
N GLU A 109 -3.47 24.66 0.67
CA GLU A 109 -2.91 24.48 2.01
C GLU A 109 -3.99 24.24 3.07
N ALA A 110 -5.10 25.01 3.02
CA ALA A 110 -6.22 24.81 3.92
C ALA A 110 -6.84 23.41 3.76
N GLY A 111 -7.04 22.95 2.53
CA GLY A 111 -7.54 21.58 2.27
C GLY A 111 -6.60 20.50 2.79
N VAL A 112 -5.29 20.63 2.54
CA VAL A 112 -4.29 19.66 3.03
C VAL A 112 -4.19 19.68 4.56
N GLU A 113 -4.28 20.85 5.19
CA GLU A 113 -4.30 20.96 6.66
C GLU A 113 -5.53 20.27 7.25
N ILE A 114 -6.71 20.41 6.63
CA ILE A 114 -7.93 19.70 7.06
C ILE A 114 -7.75 18.19 6.93
N LEU A 115 -7.21 17.69 5.81
CA LEU A 115 -6.89 16.26 5.64
C LEU A 115 -5.95 15.76 6.74
N ASN A 116 -4.89 16.53 7.02
CA ASN A 116 -3.94 16.22 8.08
C ASN A 116 -4.62 16.16 9.46
N GLN A 117 -5.49 17.12 9.76
CA GLN A 117 -6.28 17.12 11.00
C GLN A 117 -7.22 15.93 11.09
N MET A 118 -7.83 15.49 9.98
CA MET A 118 -8.67 14.29 9.95
C MET A 118 -7.86 13.03 10.27
N TYR A 119 -6.65 12.90 9.74
CA TYR A 119 -5.77 11.76 10.03
C TYR A 119 -5.42 11.65 11.53
N ASP A 120 -5.28 12.79 12.21
CA ASP A 120 -4.89 12.84 13.63
C ASP A 120 -6.08 12.68 14.61
N ARG A 121 -7.31 12.53 14.12
CA ARG A 121 -8.49 12.31 14.96
C ARG A 121 -8.45 10.95 15.64
N ASN A 122 -8.72 10.93 16.94
CA ASN A 122 -8.75 9.69 17.73
C ASN A 122 -10.13 9.00 17.73
N ASP A 123 -11.16 9.67 17.21
CA ASP A 123 -12.51 9.13 17.07
C ASP A 123 -12.76 8.46 15.72
N LEU A 124 -11.79 8.53 14.81
CA LEU A 124 -11.80 7.80 13.54
C LEU A 124 -11.02 6.48 13.69
N PRO A 125 -11.38 5.44 12.92
CA PRO A 125 -10.58 4.24 12.88
C PRO A 125 -9.20 4.51 12.29
N SER A 126 -8.24 3.71 12.72
CA SER A 126 -6.90 3.69 12.18
C SER A 126 -6.62 2.34 11.53
N ILE A 127 -5.73 2.36 10.54
CA ILE A 127 -5.36 1.18 9.76
C ILE A 127 -3.88 0.93 10.00
N ASN A 128 -3.51 -0.25 10.49
CA ASN A 128 -2.13 -0.68 10.74
C ASN A 128 -1.27 0.28 11.60
N LYS A 129 -1.91 1.14 12.39
CA LYS A 129 -1.27 2.02 13.38
C LYS A 129 -0.75 1.22 14.57
N SER A 130 0.48 0.72 14.52
CA SER A 130 1.06 -0.13 15.56
C SER A 130 1.01 0.53 16.95
N GLU A 131 0.54 -0.21 17.96
CA GLU A 131 0.84 0.15 19.35
C GLU A 131 2.32 -0.18 19.62
N GLY A 132 3.14 0.85 19.83
CA GLY A 132 4.46 0.70 20.48
C GLY A 132 5.69 0.55 19.57
N SER A 133 5.57 0.55 18.25
CA SER A 133 6.72 0.73 17.35
C SER A 133 6.66 2.12 16.70
N VAL A 134 7.69 2.92 16.98
CA VAL A 134 7.96 4.23 16.36
C VAL A 134 8.33 3.99 14.89
N ASN A 135 7.39 3.57 14.06
CA ASN A 135 7.59 3.51 12.62
C ASN A 135 7.01 4.79 12.02
N ALA A 136 7.90 5.77 11.84
CA ALA A 136 7.70 7.04 11.15
C ALA A 136 7.28 6.90 9.66
N TYR A 137 6.87 5.72 9.22
CA TYR A 137 6.55 5.38 7.83
C TYR A 137 5.06 5.06 7.62
N GLN A 138 4.22 5.07 8.67
CA GLN A 138 2.78 4.81 8.52
C GLN A 138 2.08 5.80 7.60
N ARG A 139 2.49 7.07 7.60
CA ARG A 139 1.83 8.11 6.79
C ARG A 139 2.18 8.01 5.31
N ASN A 140 3.26 7.31 4.96
CA ASN A 140 3.65 7.09 3.57
C ASN A 140 2.75 6.10 2.84
N TYR A 141 2.00 5.27 3.58
CA TYR A 141 1.08 4.30 2.99
C TYR A 141 -0.26 4.97 2.67
N ILE A 142 -0.69 4.85 1.43
CA ILE A 142 -1.90 5.50 0.90
C ILE A 142 -3.14 5.00 1.65
N GLU A 143 -3.22 3.69 1.89
CA GLU A 143 -4.35 3.03 2.56
C GLU A 143 -4.55 3.51 3.99
N ASN A 144 -3.49 3.95 4.68
CA ASN A 144 -3.61 4.47 6.04
C ASN A 144 -4.39 5.80 6.11
N TRP A 145 -4.61 6.47 4.97
CA TRP A 145 -5.37 7.72 4.88
C TRP A 145 -6.87 7.52 4.59
N TYR A 146 -7.32 6.28 4.40
CA TYR A 146 -8.70 5.96 4.00
C TYR A 146 -9.77 6.67 4.85
N PHE A 147 -9.70 6.53 6.18
CA PHE A 147 -10.66 7.18 7.08
C PHE A 147 -10.48 8.69 7.19
N ALA A 148 -9.27 9.22 6.95
CA ALA A 148 -9.04 10.66 6.89
C ALA A 148 -9.71 11.28 5.66
N VAL A 149 -9.62 10.59 4.50
CA VAL A 149 -10.31 10.95 3.25
C VAL A 149 -11.82 10.86 3.43
N MET A 150 -12.34 9.77 4.03
CA MET A 150 -13.75 9.66 4.38
C MET A 150 -14.22 10.84 5.24
N ALA A 151 -13.47 11.18 6.29
CA ALA A 151 -13.82 12.26 7.21
C ALA A 151 -13.67 13.66 6.61
N TYR A 152 -12.87 13.83 5.55
CA TYR A 152 -12.76 15.08 4.80
C TYR A 152 -14.10 15.49 4.19
N ASN A 153 -14.80 14.54 3.56
CA ASN A 153 -16.16 14.73 3.07
C ASN A 153 -17.21 14.62 4.19
N GLY A 154 -16.97 13.71 5.14
CA GLY A 154 -17.74 13.57 6.37
C GLY A 154 -18.09 12.10 6.69
N ILE A 155 -18.22 11.78 7.97
CA ILE A 155 -18.53 10.41 8.44
C ILE A 155 -20.04 10.09 8.46
N LYS A 156 -20.74 10.42 7.37
CA LYS A 156 -22.19 10.17 7.23
C LYS A 156 -22.46 8.77 6.67
N PRO A 157 -23.67 8.19 6.88
CA PRO A 157 -24.08 6.90 6.34
C PRO A 157 -23.77 6.67 4.86
N VAL A 158 -23.92 7.70 4.02
CA VAL A 158 -23.60 7.64 2.58
C VAL A 158 -22.14 7.30 2.30
N ASN A 159 -21.23 7.63 3.22
CA ASN A 159 -19.80 7.35 3.11
C ASN A 159 -19.38 6.08 3.86
N SER A 160 -20.34 5.28 4.36
CA SER A 160 -20.03 3.96 4.92
C SER A 160 -19.32 3.10 3.85
N PRO A 161 -18.19 2.45 4.16
CA PRO A 161 -17.48 1.57 3.21
C PRO A 161 -18.33 0.39 2.71
N VAL A 162 -19.29 -0.03 3.54
CA VAL A 162 -20.20 -1.14 3.24
C VAL A 162 -21.66 -0.72 3.45
N LEU A 163 -22.55 -1.32 2.68
CA LEU A 163 -23.98 -1.12 2.78
C LEU A 163 -24.56 -1.92 3.96
N GLN A 164 -25.30 -1.27 4.86
CA GLN A 164 -25.88 -1.95 6.03
C GLN A 164 -26.92 -3.03 5.68
N GLU A 165 -27.58 -2.91 4.52
CA GLU A 165 -28.68 -3.82 4.14
C GLU A 165 -28.21 -5.24 3.83
N ASN A 166 -27.06 -5.38 3.17
CA ASN A 166 -26.53 -6.63 2.63
C ASN A 166 -25.07 -6.90 3.03
N GLY A 167 -24.32 -5.88 3.48
CA GLY A 167 -22.90 -5.97 3.76
C GLY A 167 -22.01 -5.83 2.52
N ASP A 168 -22.59 -5.51 1.36
CA ASP A 168 -21.83 -5.34 0.12
C ASP A 168 -21.01 -4.05 0.17
N GLU A 169 -19.91 -4.01 -0.58
CA GLU A 169 -19.06 -2.83 -0.75
C GLU A 169 -19.85 -1.65 -1.34
N ASN A 170 -19.69 -0.47 -0.73
CA ASN A 170 -20.30 0.77 -1.19
C ASN A 170 -19.33 1.57 -2.05
N LYS A 171 -19.24 1.22 -3.34
CA LYS A 171 -18.35 1.88 -4.32
C LYS A 171 -18.67 3.36 -4.57
N GLU A 172 -19.83 3.83 -4.12
CA GLU A 172 -20.25 5.23 -4.23
C GLU A 172 -19.83 6.07 -3.01
N ALA A 173 -19.21 5.47 -1.99
CA ALA A 173 -18.68 6.23 -0.87
C ALA A 173 -17.52 7.12 -1.33
N TYR A 174 -17.45 8.33 -0.79
CA TYR A 174 -16.49 9.36 -1.24
C TYR A 174 -15.04 8.87 -1.29
N GLN A 175 -14.60 8.16 -0.25
CA GLN A 175 -13.23 7.64 -0.17
C GLN A 175 -12.94 6.54 -1.19
N GLU A 176 -13.94 5.75 -1.59
CA GLU A 176 -13.78 4.74 -2.65
C GLU A 176 -13.49 5.43 -3.99
N GLU A 177 -14.28 6.44 -4.34
CA GLU A 177 -14.05 7.22 -5.57
C GLU A 177 -12.68 7.92 -5.58
N VAL A 178 -12.23 8.44 -4.43
CA VAL A 178 -10.89 9.03 -4.31
C VAL A 178 -9.81 7.97 -4.51
N PHE A 179 -9.97 6.77 -3.95
CA PHE A 179 -9.00 5.69 -4.09
C PHE A 179 -8.97 5.12 -5.51
N GLU A 180 -10.11 5.03 -6.20
CA GLU A 180 -10.18 4.69 -7.63
C GLU A 180 -9.41 5.70 -8.50
N ILE A 181 -9.49 7.01 -8.17
CA ILE A 181 -8.68 8.04 -8.84
C ILE A 181 -7.18 7.81 -8.62
N ILE A 182 -6.78 7.41 -7.41
CA ILE A 182 -5.37 7.11 -7.09
C ILE A 182 -4.90 5.91 -7.92
N GLU A 183 -5.63 4.81 -7.92
CA GLU A 183 -5.30 3.60 -8.67
C GLU A 183 -5.13 3.88 -10.17
N ARG A 184 -6.08 4.62 -10.75
CA ARG A 184 -6.01 5.06 -12.15
C ARG A 184 -4.77 5.91 -12.43
N ASN A 185 -4.41 6.82 -11.53
CA ASN A 185 -3.27 7.72 -11.71
C ASN A 185 -1.92 7.03 -11.45
N MET A 186 -1.91 5.99 -10.61
CA MET A 186 -0.73 5.17 -10.33
C MET A 186 -0.54 4.04 -11.34
N ASP A 187 -1.58 3.67 -12.09
CA ASP A 187 -1.61 2.49 -12.97
C ASP A 187 -1.33 1.20 -12.17
N ARG A 188 -1.93 1.10 -10.97
CA ARG A 188 -1.76 -0.02 -10.03
C ARG A 188 -2.93 -0.11 -9.05
N GLU A 189 -3.33 -1.33 -8.70
CA GLU A 189 -4.26 -1.60 -7.58
C GLU A 189 -3.60 -1.33 -6.21
N LEU A 190 -4.39 -0.80 -5.28
CA LEU A 190 -4.03 -0.60 -3.88
C LEU A 190 -4.36 -1.86 -3.06
N GLY A 191 -3.87 -1.89 -1.81
CA GLY A 191 -4.21 -2.96 -0.87
C GLY A 191 -5.70 -2.96 -0.55
N LYS A 192 -6.35 -4.11 -0.70
CA LYS A 192 -7.78 -4.27 -0.40
C LYS A 192 -8.06 -4.05 1.09
N LEU A 193 -9.09 -3.26 1.38
CA LEU A 193 -9.55 -2.94 2.73
C LEU A 193 -10.92 -3.58 2.97
N ASP A 194 -10.90 -4.82 3.44
CA ASP A 194 -12.13 -5.56 3.74
C ASP A 194 -12.72 -5.14 5.09
N PHE A 195 -13.88 -4.49 5.05
CA PHE A 195 -14.63 -4.08 6.22
C PHE A 195 -15.90 -4.91 6.40
N SER A 196 -16.34 -5.09 7.64
CA SER A 196 -17.62 -5.71 7.97
C SER A 196 -18.67 -4.64 8.25
N ARG A 197 -19.95 -4.93 7.96
CA ARG A 197 -21.05 -4.04 8.37
C ARG A 197 -21.13 -3.85 9.88
N ASP A 198 -20.69 -4.85 10.64
CA ASP A 198 -20.70 -4.82 12.10
C ASP A 198 -19.64 -3.86 12.67
N ASP A 199 -18.71 -3.39 11.83
CA ASP A 199 -17.75 -2.35 12.21
C ASP A 199 -18.38 -0.95 12.28
N PHE A 200 -19.56 -0.75 11.70
CA PHE A 200 -20.22 0.55 11.56
C PHE A 200 -21.63 0.52 12.16
N ASP A 201 -21.86 1.25 13.25
CA ASP A 201 -23.17 1.42 13.88
C ASP A 201 -23.82 2.71 13.40
N TYR A 202 -24.83 2.59 12.53
CA TYR A 202 -25.64 3.72 12.06
C TYR A 202 -27.02 3.29 11.56
N ASP A 203 -27.94 4.26 11.53
CA ASP A 203 -29.25 4.10 10.89
C ASP A 203 -29.19 4.69 9.46
N PRO A 204 -29.30 3.88 8.40
CA PRO A 204 -29.15 4.35 7.02
C PRO A 204 -30.23 5.37 6.61
N SER A 205 -31.34 5.46 7.35
CA SER A 205 -32.41 6.44 7.11
C SER A 205 -32.17 7.80 7.77
N LYS A 206 -31.15 7.92 8.64
CA LYS A 206 -30.85 9.14 9.40
C LYS A 206 -29.63 9.88 8.85
N LYS A 207 -29.52 11.14 9.25
CA LYS A 207 -28.39 12.02 8.90
C LYS A 207 -27.32 12.10 10.01
N ASP A 208 -27.45 11.29 11.05
CA ASP A 208 -26.48 11.24 12.14
C ASP A 208 -25.13 10.71 11.62
N ASN A 209 -24.05 10.96 12.36
CA ASN A 209 -22.75 10.41 12.00
C ASN A 209 -22.72 8.90 12.27
N ILE A 210 -21.92 8.19 11.48
CA ILE A 210 -21.56 6.80 11.75
C ILE A 210 -20.83 6.73 13.08
N ARG A 211 -21.20 5.76 13.91
CA ARG A 211 -20.41 5.36 15.07
C ARG A 211 -19.54 4.17 14.68
N PHE A 212 -18.23 4.34 14.74
CA PHE A 212 -17.29 3.24 14.50
C PHE A 212 -17.25 2.30 15.71
N VAL A 213 -17.49 1.02 15.47
CA VAL A 213 -17.37 -0.06 16.46
C VAL A 213 -15.91 -0.51 16.53
N THR A 214 -15.27 -0.69 15.37
CA THR A 214 -13.85 -1.02 15.24
C THR A 214 -13.05 0.26 14.99
N LEU A 215 -12.06 0.53 15.85
CA LEU A 215 -11.19 1.72 15.76
C LEU A 215 -9.73 1.39 15.38
N ASP A 216 -9.35 0.12 15.43
CA ASP A 216 -8.00 -0.33 15.07
C ASP A 216 -8.08 -1.51 14.11
N TYR A 217 -7.96 -1.22 12.82
CA TYR A 217 -7.93 -2.22 11.78
C TYR A 217 -6.51 -2.75 11.59
N ARG A 218 -6.40 -4.07 11.58
CA ARG A 218 -5.16 -4.80 11.32
C ARG A 218 -5.31 -5.58 10.04
N PHE A 219 -4.98 -4.94 8.93
CA PHE A 219 -4.87 -5.65 7.67
C PHE A 219 -3.51 -6.30 7.62
N LEU A 220 -3.53 -7.58 7.27
CA LEU A 220 -2.31 -8.25 6.92
C LEU A 220 -1.78 -7.72 5.58
N GLU A 221 -2.59 -7.01 4.79
CA GLU A 221 -2.26 -6.85 3.38
C GLU A 221 -1.15 -5.85 3.09
N PRO A 222 -0.37 -6.13 2.03
CA PRO A 222 0.69 -5.27 1.54
C PRO A 222 0.24 -3.85 1.13
N PHE A 223 0.30 -2.87 2.03
CA PHE A 223 -0.03 -1.49 1.64
C PHE A 223 0.97 -0.83 0.69
N THR A 224 0.48 0.22 0.02
CA THR A 224 1.13 0.93 -1.07
C THR A 224 1.81 2.19 -0.55
N SER A 225 3.14 2.21 -0.59
CA SER A 225 3.91 3.41 -0.30
C SER A 225 3.79 4.44 -1.42
N SER A 226 3.69 5.71 -1.07
CA SER A 226 3.74 6.83 -2.02
C SER A 226 5.03 6.83 -2.86
N ASN A 227 4.90 7.20 -4.13
CA ASN A 227 6.00 7.28 -5.09
C ASN A 227 6.76 8.63 -5.04
N TYR A 228 6.45 9.50 -4.06
CA TYR A 228 6.99 10.86 -3.98
C TYR A 228 8.13 11.03 -2.95
N PHE A 229 8.40 10.00 -2.14
CA PHE A 229 9.35 10.09 -1.03
C PHE A 229 10.68 9.36 -1.29
N TYR A 230 10.98 9.03 -2.55
CA TYR A 230 12.24 8.38 -2.89
C TYR A 230 13.45 9.29 -2.61
N LYS A 231 14.47 8.71 -1.97
CA LYS A 231 15.69 9.41 -1.56
C LYS A 231 16.82 9.12 -2.53
N LYS A 232 17.74 10.09 -2.71
CA LYS A 232 18.97 9.87 -3.48
C LYS A 232 19.74 8.65 -2.95
N GLY A 233 20.14 7.75 -3.84
CA GLY A 233 20.82 6.49 -3.55
C GLY A 233 19.88 5.32 -3.22
N GLN A 234 18.57 5.54 -3.15
CA GLN A 234 17.58 4.48 -2.97
C GLN A 234 17.47 3.63 -4.23
N THR A 235 17.32 2.31 -4.02
CA THR A 235 17.09 1.34 -5.08
C THR A 235 15.58 1.23 -5.33
N VAL A 236 15.19 1.40 -6.59
CA VAL A 236 13.82 1.25 -7.06
C VAL A 236 13.80 0.33 -8.28
N GLY A 237 12.63 -0.17 -8.64
CA GLY A 237 12.40 -1.00 -9.82
C GLY A 237 11.31 -0.41 -10.69
N ALA A 238 11.34 -0.70 -11.99
CA ALA A 238 10.23 -0.38 -12.87
C ALA A 238 9.13 -1.44 -12.73
N VAL A 239 7.87 -1.03 -12.59
CA VAL A 239 6.71 -1.94 -12.50
C VAL A 239 6.33 -2.57 -13.84
N GLN A 240 6.85 -2.03 -14.95
CA GLN A 240 6.69 -2.55 -16.31
C GLN A 240 7.83 -2.05 -17.20
N GLU A 241 7.92 -2.51 -18.46
CA GLU A 241 8.88 -1.93 -19.41
C GLU A 241 8.53 -0.48 -19.73
N VAL A 242 9.46 0.45 -19.49
CA VAL A 242 9.26 1.89 -19.73
C VAL A 242 10.39 2.53 -20.52
N ASN A 243 10.10 3.71 -21.09
CA ASN A 243 11.11 4.51 -21.78
C ASN A 243 12.00 5.24 -20.76
N LEU A 244 13.32 5.09 -20.90
CA LEU A 244 14.30 5.96 -20.25
C LEU A 244 14.46 7.24 -21.09
N ARG A 245 14.36 8.41 -20.47
CA ARG A 245 14.31 9.68 -21.20
C ARG A 245 15.45 10.63 -20.84
N SER A 246 15.91 11.43 -21.78
CA SER A 246 16.95 12.45 -21.54
C SER A 246 16.43 13.66 -20.74
N GLN A 247 15.10 13.86 -20.74
CA GLN A 247 14.41 14.95 -20.07
C GLN A 247 13.09 14.43 -19.45
N PRO A 248 12.55 15.08 -18.41
CA PRO A 248 11.29 14.71 -17.78
C PRO A 248 10.11 15.13 -18.66
N THR A 249 9.88 14.35 -19.72
CA THR A 249 8.78 14.59 -20.64
C THR A 249 8.29 13.34 -21.34
N THR A 250 6.99 13.25 -21.57
CA THR A 250 6.38 12.15 -22.34
C THR A 250 6.73 12.13 -23.83
N SER A 251 7.34 13.20 -24.38
CA SER A 251 7.69 13.29 -25.81
C SER A 251 8.67 12.22 -26.28
N ASN A 252 8.32 11.51 -27.37
CA ASN A 252 9.08 10.38 -27.91
C ASN A 252 10.47 10.74 -28.46
N VAL A 253 10.71 12.01 -28.81
CA VAL A 253 12.03 12.46 -29.30
C VAL A 253 13.12 12.41 -28.22
N ASN A 254 12.72 12.30 -26.94
CA ASN A 254 13.63 12.29 -25.80
C ASN A 254 13.92 10.87 -25.28
N VAL A 255 13.46 9.82 -25.95
CA VAL A 255 13.75 8.43 -25.55
C VAL A 255 15.21 8.11 -25.85
N ILE A 256 15.96 7.74 -24.82
CA ILE A 256 17.38 7.38 -24.90
C ILE A 256 17.64 5.91 -24.59
N GLY A 257 16.60 5.17 -24.20
CA GLY A 257 16.68 3.75 -23.92
C GLY A 257 15.40 3.21 -23.32
N LYS A 258 15.48 1.97 -22.84
CA LYS A 258 14.42 1.28 -22.12
C LYS A 258 14.88 0.88 -20.73
N VAL A 259 13.94 0.83 -19.80
CA VAL A 259 14.07 0.18 -18.50
C VAL A 259 13.14 -1.02 -18.54
N LYS A 260 13.67 -2.22 -18.29
CA LYS A 260 12.85 -3.43 -18.23
C LYS A 260 12.05 -3.46 -16.94
N GLU A 261 10.93 -4.17 -16.96
CA GLU A 261 10.23 -4.54 -15.74
C GLU A 261 11.19 -5.20 -14.73
N GLY A 262 11.08 -4.81 -13.46
CA GLY A 262 11.94 -5.27 -12.38
C GLY A 262 13.38 -4.73 -12.41
N GLU A 263 13.82 -4.04 -13.47
CA GLU A 263 15.22 -3.58 -13.58
C GLU A 263 15.59 -2.62 -12.45
N HIS A 264 16.69 -2.94 -11.75
CA HIS A 264 17.19 -2.13 -10.65
C HIS A 264 17.69 -0.77 -11.14
N LEU A 265 17.19 0.28 -10.48
CA LEU A 265 17.52 1.67 -10.71
C LEU A 265 17.95 2.33 -9.41
N THR A 266 18.91 3.25 -9.48
CA THR A 266 19.31 4.09 -8.34
C THR A 266 18.77 5.50 -8.55
N ILE A 267 18.10 6.05 -7.54
CA ILE A 267 17.60 7.43 -7.56
C ILE A 267 18.78 8.41 -7.46
N GLU A 268 18.91 9.31 -8.43
CA GLU A 268 20.05 10.24 -8.54
C GLU A 268 19.80 11.61 -7.90
N SER A 269 18.53 12.03 -7.88
CA SER A 269 18.10 13.32 -7.35
C SER A 269 16.67 13.24 -6.82
N SER A 270 16.25 14.28 -6.09
CA SER A 270 14.83 14.54 -5.86
C SER A 270 14.05 14.62 -7.17
N TYR A 271 12.75 14.45 -7.08
CA TYR A 271 11.86 14.50 -8.23
C TYR A 271 11.87 15.90 -8.90
N THR A 272 11.37 15.93 -10.14
CA THR A 272 11.13 17.14 -10.92
C THR A 272 9.80 17.01 -11.67
N TYR A 273 9.30 18.11 -12.23
CA TYR A 273 8.00 18.15 -12.91
C TYR A 273 8.15 18.00 -14.41
N GLU A 274 7.05 17.67 -15.08
CA GLU A 274 6.98 17.55 -16.53
C GLU A 274 7.28 18.90 -17.19
N LYS A 275 8.08 18.88 -18.27
CA LYS A 275 8.46 20.10 -19.00
C LYS A 275 7.36 20.66 -19.88
N SER A 276 6.39 19.83 -20.27
CA SER A 276 5.21 20.27 -21.01
C SER A 276 4.18 20.85 -20.04
N PRO A 277 3.98 22.18 -20.00
CA PRO A 277 3.15 22.83 -18.99
C PRO A 277 1.68 22.38 -19.01
N ASP A 278 1.14 22.13 -20.21
CA ASP A 278 -0.25 21.69 -20.42
C ASP A 278 -0.47 20.19 -20.22
N SER A 279 0.57 19.44 -19.81
CA SER A 279 0.43 18.01 -19.60
C SER A 279 -0.54 17.72 -18.44
N LEU A 280 -1.49 16.82 -18.68
CA LEU A 280 -2.45 16.34 -17.68
C LEU A 280 -1.88 15.28 -16.73
N ASN A 281 -0.60 14.92 -16.88
CA ASN A 281 0.00 13.87 -16.07
C ASN A 281 0.17 14.32 -14.62
N PRO A 282 -0.38 13.58 -13.63
CA PRO A 282 -0.30 13.97 -12.23
C PRO A 282 1.03 13.55 -11.57
N PHE A 283 1.80 12.68 -12.21
CA PHE A 283 3.05 12.15 -11.67
C PHE A 283 4.21 13.16 -11.74
N VAL A 284 5.24 12.92 -10.92
CA VAL A 284 6.55 13.56 -11.03
C VAL A 284 7.56 12.66 -11.72
N TRP A 285 8.73 13.19 -12.07
CA TRP A 285 9.82 12.47 -12.71
C TRP A 285 11.02 12.35 -11.80
N TYR A 286 11.61 11.15 -11.73
CA TYR A 286 12.90 10.95 -11.07
C TYR A 286 14.01 10.78 -12.09
N LYS A 287 15.15 11.41 -11.81
CA LYS A 287 16.39 11.04 -12.48
C LYS A 287 16.90 9.75 -11.84
N VAL A 288 17.15 8.76 -12.65
CA VAL A 288 17.62 7.43 -12.24
C VAL A 288 18.90 7.05 -12.97
N GLU A 289 19.67 6.16 -12.35
CA GLU A 289 20.85 5.52 -12.92
C GLU A 289 20.64 4.01 -12.99
N LYS A 290 20.88 3.44 -14.17
CA LYS A 290 20.94 2.00 -14.41
C LYS A 290 22.27 1.44 -13.92
N GLU A 291 22.35 0.13 -13.66
CA GLU A 291 23.60 -0.53 -13.25
C GLU A 291 24.78 -0.31 -14.21
N ASN A 292 24.50 -0.18 -15.51
CA ASN A 292 25.53 0.10 -16.53
C ASN A 292 25.99 1.57 -16.57
N GLY A 293 25.54 2.40 -15.64
CA GLY A 293 25.86 3.83 -15.54
C GLY A 293 25.02 4.76 -16.43
N THR A 294 24.07 4.23 -17.20
CA THR A 294 23.19 5.06 -18.04
C THR A 294 22.21 5.82 -17.15
N LYS A 295 22.16 7.15 -17.30
CA LYS A 295 21.26 8.02 -16.53
C LYS A 295 20.15 8.60 -17.41
N GLY A 296 18.96 8.72 -16.84
CA GLY A 296 17.81 9.34 -17.50
C GLY A 296 16.65 9.56 -16.55
N TYR A 297 15.49 9.92 -17.09
CA TYR A 297 14.27 10.19 -16.34
C TYR A 297 13.24 9.09 -16.55
N VAL A 298 12.58 8.71 -15.47
CA VAL A 298 11.43 7.80 -15.42
C VAL A 298 10.34 8.45 -14.58
N ALA A 299 9.08 8.29 -15.01
CA ALA A 299 7.93 8.81 -14.28
C ALA A 299 7.69 8.00 -12.99
N SER A 300 7.33 8.70 -11.92
CA SER A 300 7.17 8.13 -10.57
C SER A 300 6.12 7.03 -10.47
N ASN A 301 5.03 7.11 -11.25
CA ASN A 301 4.00 6.07 -11.29
C ASN A 301 4.53 4.72 -11.78
N TYR A 302 5.63 4.70 -12.55
CA TYR A 302 6.25 3.45 -12.99
C TYR A 302 7.35 2.94 -12.06
N LEU A 303 7.64 3.63 -10.95
CA LEU A 303 8.68 3.23 -10.02
C LEU A 303 8.03 2.62 -8.78
N ARG A 304 8.63 1.54 -8.28
CA ARG A 304 8.33 0.99 -6.96
C ARG A 304 9.60 0.77 -6.14
N ASN A 305 9.43 0.73 -4.83
CA ASN A 305 10.48 0.30 -3.93
C ASN A 305 11.01 -1.09 -4.30
N LYS A 306 12.33 -1.24 -4.23
CA LYS A 306 13.05 -2.52 -4.31
C LYS A 306 13.79 -2.73 -3.01
N PHE A 307 13.88 -3.99 -2.58
CA PHE A 307 14.59 -4.35 -1.38
C PHE A 307 16.09 -4.35 -1.64
N LYS A 308 16.83 -3.56 -0.87
CA LYS A 308 18.29 -3.43 -0.95
C LYS A 308 19.02 -4.74 -0.65
N ASP A 309 18.44 -5.57 0.21
CA ASP A 309 18.96 -6.88 0.57
C ASP A 309 18.50 -8.00 -0.38
N VAL A 310 17.86 -7.67 -1.52
CA VAL A 310 17.59 -8.57 -2.64
C VAL A 310 18.40 -8.09 -3.85
N PRO A 311 19.60 -8.64 -4.09
CA PRO A 311 20.46 -8.17 -5.19
C PRO A 311 19.87 -8.47 -6.57
N ALA A 312 20.14 -7.60 -7.54
CA ALA A 312 19.81 -7.84 -8.94
C ALA A 312 20.48 -9.13 -9.46
N GLY A 313 19.72 -9.93 -10.22
CA GLY A 313 20.13 -11.22 -10.72
C GLY A 313 20.13 -12.35 -9.67
N HIS A 314 19.69 -12.11 -8.45
CA HIS A 314 19.55 -13.16 -7.44
C HIS A 314 18.41 -14.13 -7.83
N TYR A 315 18.57 -15.44 -7.62
CA TYR A 315 17.60 -16.45 -8.08
C TYR A 315 16.17 -16.25 -7.52
N ALA A 316 16.06 -15.61 -6.36
CA ALA A 316 14.80 -15.33 -5.68
C ALA A 316 14.20 -13.97 -6.03
N GLU A 317 14.95 -13.09 -6.71
CA GLU A 317 14.53 -11.72 -7.00
C GLU A 317 13.19 -11.69 -7.73
N GLU A 318 13.11 -12.38 -8.86
CA GLU A 318 11.89 -12.42 -9.68
C GLU A 318 10.70 -13.01 -8.91
N ASN A 319 10.92 -14.07 -8.12
CA ASN A 319 9.85 -14.66 -7.30
C ASN A 319 9.36 -13.70 -6.21
N ILE A 320 10.28 -12.97 -5.56
CA ILE A 320 9.96 -11.96 -4.55
C ILE A 320 9.21 -10.80 -5.18
N ASP A 321 9.64 -10.35 -6.36
CA ASP A 321 9.01 -9.28 -7.11
C ASP A 321 7.60 -9.63 -7.55
N GLN A 322 7.40 -10.82 -8.13
CA GLN A 322 6.08 -11.29 -8.53
C GLN A 322 5.13 -11.37 -7.33
N LEU A 323 5.57 -11.95 -6.20
CA LEU A 323 4.75 -12.01 -5.00
C LEU A 323 4.51 -10.62 -4.37
N TYR A 324 5.44 -9.69 -4.53
CA TYR A 324 5.25 -8.30 -4.12
C TYR A 324 4.18 -7.61 -4.99
N ASP A 325 4.26 -7.79 -6.30
CA ASP A 325 3.33 -7.19 -7.26
C ASP A 325 1.93 -7.80 -7.17
N MET A 326 1.82 -9.08 -6.82
CA MET A 326 0.56 -9.76 -6.50
C MET A 326 -0.02 -9.38 -5.13
N ASN A 327 0.61 -8.47 -4.38
CA ASN A 327 0.22 -8.13 -3.01
C ASN A 327 0.16 -9.35 -2.06
N ILE A 328 1.02 -10.35 -2.27
CA ILE A 328 1.16 -11.50 -1.37
C ILE A 328 2.25 -11.24 -0.33
N LEU A 329 3.34 -10.58 -0.72
CA LEU A 329 4.55 -10.44 0.09
C LEU A 329 5.00 -8.99 0.26
N ARG A 330 5.53 -8.67 1.45
CA ARG A 330 6.28 -7.44 1.74
C ARG A 330 7.54 -7.73 2.56
N GLY A 331 8.42 -6.75 2.59
CA GLY A 331 9.58 -6.70 3.47
C GLY A 331 9.26 -6.18 4.86
N HIS A 332 10.26 -6.19 5.73
CA HIS A 332 10.22 -5.58 7.06
C HIS A 332 10.15 -4.05 7.02
N SER A 333 10.56 -3.46 5.90
CA SER A 333 10.48 -2.03 5.61
C SER A 333 10.50 -1.81 4.10
N GLU A 334 10.42 -0.55 3.66
CA GLU A 334 10.44 -0.18 2.23
C GLU A 334 11.66 -0.72 1.48
N ASP A 335 12.83 -0.86 2.13
CA ASP A 335 14.09 -1.27 1.49
C ASP A 335 14.72 -2.56 2.07
N LYS A 336 14.07 -3.24 3.01
CA LYS A 336 14.56 -4.49 3.60
C LYS A 336 13.54 -5.62 3.55
N PHE A 337 13.85 -6.69 2.82
CA PHE A 337 13.02 -7.90 2.73
C PHE A 337 13.26 -8.90 3.87
N GLY A 338 14.50 -9.03 4.35
CA GLY A 338 14.92 -10.09 5.27
C GLY A 338 15.14 -11.43 4.56
N MET A 339 15.69 -11.43 3.34
CA MET A 339 15.66 -12.61 2.45
C MET A 339 16.22 -13.91 3.06
N LYS A 340 17.25 -13.79 3.92
CA LYS A 340 17.95 -14.91 4.57
C LYS A 340 17.37 -15.29 5.94
N GLU A 341 16.38 -14.56 6.42
CA GLU A 341 15.76 -14.84 7.73
C GLU A 341 14.81 -16.04 7.60
N ASN A 342 14.73 -16.84 8.66
CA ASN A 342 13.78 -17.96 8.72
C ASN A 342 12.34 -17.44 8.69
N LEU A 343 11.48 -18.15 7.98
CA LEU A 343 10.06 -17.87 7.94
C LEU A 343 9.38 -18.61 9.09
N ILE A 344 8.72 -17.88 9.99
CA ILE A 344 7.90 -18.47 11.06
C ILE A 344 6.52 -18.90 10.53
N ARG A 345 5.90 -19.87 11.21
CA ARG A 345 4.64 -20.50 10.81
C ARG A 345 3.50 -19.50 10.62
N ILE A 346 3.34 -18.53 11.52
CA ILE A 346 2.29 -17.53 11.36
C ILE A 346 2.48 -16.66 10.11
N HIS A 347 3.72 -16.29 9.78
CA HIS A 347 3.98 -15.53 8.55
C HIS A 347 3.71 -16.37 7.30
N ALA A 348 3.96 -17.68 7.33
CA ALA A 348 3.57 -18.57 6.24
C ALA A 348 2.05 -18.65 6.08
N ALA A 349 1.30 -18.77 7.17
CA ALA A 349 -0.17 -18.74 7.14
C ALA A 349 -0.71 -17.44 6.53
N MET A 350 -0.15 -16.29 6.91
CA MET A 350 -0.51 -14.98 6.34
C MET A 350 -0.23 -14.92 4.83
N LEU A 351 0.88 -15.52 4.36
CA LEU A 351 1.19 -15.58 2.92
C LEU A 351 0.19 -16.46 2.17
N PHE A 352 -0.29 -17.56 2.76
CA PHE A 352 -1.34 -18.39 2.15
C PHE A 352 -2.71 -17.71 2.14
N VAL A 353 -3.09 -17.03 3.22
CA VAL A 353 -4.33 -16.22 3.25
C VAL A 353 -4.34 -15.25 2.07
N ARG A 354 -3.22 -14.56 1.82
CA ARG A 354 -3.10 -13.63 0.69
C ARG A 354 -3.07 -14.32 -0.66
N ALA A 355 -2.26 -15.37 -0.80
CA ALA A 355 -2.10 -16.08 -2.06
C ALA A 355 -3.42 -16.68 -2.56
N GLU A 356 -4.23 -17.17 -1.63
CA GLU A 356 -5.51 -17.82 -1.92
C GLU A 356 -6.71 -16.88 -1.69
N ASN A 357 -6.47 -15.61 -1.34
CA ASN A 357 -7.49 -14.59 -1.06
C ASN A 357 -8.59 -15.10 -0.09
N LEU A 358 -8.17 -15.69 1.02
CA LEU A 358 -9.07 -16.34 1.98
C LEU A 358 -9.83 -15.29 2.80
N SER A 359 -11.14 -15.49 2.96
CA SER A 359 -11.92 -14.71 3.93
C SER A 359 -11.42 -14.97 5.35
N LEU A 360 -11.29 -13.92 6.16
CA LEU A 360 -10.96 -14.01 7.58
C LEU A 360 -12.20 -13.98 8.49
N THR A 361 -13.37 -13.67 7.94
CA THR A 361 -14.61 -13.54 8.71
C THR A 361 -15.45 -14.82 8.65
N ASP A 362 -16.33 -15.00 9.64
CA ASP A 362 -17.26 -16.14 9.77
C ASP A 362 -16.56 -17.51 9.73
N ARG A 363 -15.40 -17.60 10.38
CA ARG A 363 -14.62 -18.84 10.51
C ARG A 363 -14.94 -19.56 11.82
N PRO A 364 -14.96 -20.91 11.85
CA PRO A 364 -15.09 -21.66 13.09
C PRO A 364 -13.86 -21.45 13.99
N ASP A 365 -14.05 -21.58 15.30
CA ASP A 365 -12.95 -21.59 16.25
C ASP A 365 -12.01 -22.78 15.91
N PRO A 366 -10.72 -22.52 15.64
CA PRO A 366 -9.78 -23.55 15.22
C PRO A 366 -9.41 -24.51 16.36
N GLY A 367 -9.73 -24.16 17.62
CA GLY A 367 -9.56 -25.04 18.78
C GLY A 367 -8.11 -25.25 19.22
N PHE A 368 -7.15 -24.47 18.71
CA PHE A 368 -5.75 -24.57 19.10
C PHE A 368 -5.52 -24.03 20.51
N VAL A 369 -4.73 -24.76 21.31
CA VAL A 369 -4.48 -24.47 22.73
C VAL A 369 -3.70 -23.15 22.92
N ASP A 370 -2.84 -22.79 21.98
CA ASP A 370 -1.97 -21.61 22.01
C ASP A 370 -2.51 -20.40 21.23
N VAL A 371 -3.74 -20.48 20.71
CA VAL A 371 -4.37 -19.40 19.94
C VAL A 371 -5.76 -19.12 20.51
N SER A 372 -5.85 -18.16 21.44
CA SER A 372 -7.14 -17.72 21.98
C SER A 372 -7.86 -16.72 21.05
N PRO A 373 -9.18 -16.53 21.18
CA PRO A 373 -9.94 -15.53 20.41
C PRO A 373 -9.41 -14.08 20.52
N GLU A 374 -8.69 -13.75 21.59
CA GLU A 374 -8.06 -12.43 21.77
C GLU A 374 -6.68 -12.32 21.10
N ASN A 375 -6.14 -13.42 20.57
CA ASN A 375 -4.88 -13.41 19.84
C ASN A 375 -5.07 -12.64 18.54
N ARG A 376 -4.16 -11.69 18.25
CA ARG A 376 -4.19 -10.87 17.03
C ARG A 376 -4.13 -11.66 15.71
N TYR A 377 -3.78 -12.95 15.76
CA TYR A 377 -3.70 -13.84 14.62
C TYR A 377 -4.84 -14.86 14.59
N PHE A 378 -5.82 -14.76 15.50
CA PHE A 378 -6.90 -15.73 15.63
C PHE A 378 -7.64 -15.93 14.31
N ASP A 379 -8.07 -14.85 13.64
CA ASP A 379 -8.82 -14.96 12.38
C ASP A 379 -7.98 -15.58 11.25
N THR A 380 -6.69 -15.24 11.17
CA THR A 380 -5.74 -15.84 10.22
C THR A 380 -5.61 -17.34 10.44
N VAL A 381 -5.41 -17.75 11.69
CA VAL A 381 -5.27 -19.15 12.08
C VAL A 381 -6.58 -19.91 11.84
N SER A 382 -7.72 -19.29 12.15
CA SER A 382 -9.05 -19.84 11.91
C SER A 382 -9.28 -20.10 10.43
N ALA A 383 -8.95 -19.14 9.56
CA ALA A 383 -9.10 -19.28 8.12
C ALA A 383 -8.23 -20.42 7.55
N VAL A 384 -6.93 -20.46 7.86
CA VAL A 384 -6.05 -21.52 7.31
C VAL A 384 -6.33 -22.90 7.89
N ALA A 385 -6.94 -22.99 9.07
CA ALA A 385 -7.38 -24.25 9.65
C ALA A 385 -8.69 -24.75 9.04
N ASP A 386 -9.66 -23.84 8.83
CA ASP A 386 -10.94 -24.14 8.19
C ASP A 386 -10.76 -24.62 6.74
N GLU A 387 -9.82 -24.01 5.99
CA GLU A 387 -9.43 -24.47 4.65
C GLU A 387 -8.56 -25.74 4.66
N GLY A 388 -8.22 -26.29 5.84
CA GLY A 388 -7.39 -27.50 5.97
C GLY A 388 -5.92 -27.32 5.57
N ILE A 389 -5.46 -26.08 5.41
CA ILE A 389 -4.07 -25.76 5.06
C ILE A 389 -3.17 -26.11 6.24
N PHE A 390 -3.49 -25.60 7.43
CA PHE A 390 -2.78 -25.88 8.68
C PHE A 390 -3.64 -26.70 9.65
N ASN A 391 -3.11 -27.84 10.10
CA ASN A 391 -3.83 -28.74 11.03
C ASN A 391 -3.29 -28.72 12.47
N GLY A 392 -2.28 -27.89 12.77
CA GLY A 392 -1.56 -27.91 14.04
C GLY A 392 -0.79 -29.21 14.28
N ASP A 393 -0.42 -29.45 15.54
CA ASP A 393 0.19 -30.71 15.96
C ASP A 393 -0.81 -31.67 16.64
N GLU A 394 -0.38 -32.89 16.93
CA GLU A 394 -1.21 -33.92 17.59
C GLU A 394 -1.70 -33.53 18.99
N LYS A 395 -1.15 -32.47 19.59
CA LYS A 395 -1.53 -31.95 20.91
C LYS A 395 -2.48 -30.76 20.80
N GLY A 396 -2.85 -30.35 19.59
CA GLY A 396 -3.72 -29.21 19.32
C GLY A 396 -3.00 -27.87 19.45
N TYR A 397 -1.70 -27.78 19.20
CA TYR A 397 -0.97 -26.51 19.16
C TYR A 397 -0.68 -26.08 17.73
N PHE A 398 -0.79 -24.78 17.45
CA PHE A 398 -0.45 -24.21 16.15
C PHE A 398 1.05 -23.88 16.03
N HIS A 399 1.68 -23.45 17.14
CA HIS A 399 3.07 -22.97 17.24
C HIS A 399 3.34 -21.71 16.41
N ILE A 400 2.63 -20.61 16.71
CA ILE A 400 2.65 -19.39 15.88
C ILE A 400 4.05 -18.77 15.70
N GLU A 401 4.95 -18.90 16.68
CA GLU A 401 6.30 -18.29 16.67
C GLU A 401 7.40 -19.24 16.16
N ASP A 402 7.09 -20.51 15.93
CA ASP A 402 8.10 -21.49 15.51
C ASP A 402 8.50 -21.26 14.04
N ASP A 403 9.78 -21.51 13.74
CA ASP A 403 10.29 -21.54 12.38
C ASP A 403 9.62 -22.66 11.56
N LEU A 404 9.19 -22.35 10.35
CA LEU A 404 8.61 -23.31 9.42
C LEU A 404 9.68 -24.26 8.89
N LYS A 405 9.47 -25.57 9.09
CA LYS A 405 10.36 -26.61 8.55
C LYS A 405 10.02 -26.95 7.10
N ARG A 406 11.01 -27.44 6.36
CA ARG A 406 10.83 -27.89 4.95
C ARG A 406 9.77 -28.99 4.81
N SER A 407 9.74 -29.95 5.73
CA SER A 407 8.71 -31.02 5.75
C SER A 407 7.30 -30.45 5.91
N GLU A 408 7.12 -29.49 6.81
CA GLU A 408 5.84 -28.82 7.03
C GLU A 408 5.43 -28.04 5.78
N MET A 409 6.34 -27.22 5.23
CA MET A 409 6.08 -26.48 3.99
C MET A 409 5.64 -27.40 2.85
N ALA A 410 6.22 -28.60 2.70
CA ALA A 410 5.80 -29.55 1.68
C ALA A 410 4.32 -29.94 1.82
N VAL A 411 3.91 -30.25 3.06
CA VAL A 411 2.52 -30.61 3.37
C VAL A 411 1.59 -29.41 3.14
N LEU A 412 1.97 -28.21 3.59
CA LEU A 412 1.17 -27.01 3.39
C LEU A 412 0.94 -26.72 1.90
N LEU A 413 2.01 -26.74 1.09
CA LEU A 413 1.87 -26.52 -0.35
C LEU A 413 1.04 -27.62 -1.03
N GLN A 414 1.17 -28.88 -0.58
CA GLN A 414 0.34 -29.97 -1.09
C GLN A 414 -1.15 -29.77 -0.75
N ASN A 415 -1.47 -29.32 0.47
CA ASN A 415 -2.84 -29.08 0.90
C ASN A 415 -3.51 -27.97 0.08
N VAL A 416 -2.75 -26.92 -0.26
CA VAL A 416 -3.26 -25.78 -1.03
C VAL A 416 -3.37 -26.11 -2.53
N TYR A 417 -2.29 -26.59 -3.14
CA TYR A 417 -2.17 -26.67 -4.59
C TYR A 417 -2.45 -28.07 -5.17
N ASN A 418 -2.67 -29.06 -4.30
CA ASN A 418 -3.05 -30.42 -4.67
C ASN A 418 -2.26 -31.02 -5.83
N PHE A 419 -0.92 -31.03 -5.73
CA PHE A 419 -0.06 -31.55 -6.78
C PHE A 419 -0.39 -33.01 -7.12
N GLU A 420 -0.32 -33.36 -8.41
CA GLU A 420 -0.70 -34.68 -8.93
C GLU A 420 0.12 -35.82 -8.31
N GLU A 421 -0.49 -37.01 -8.25
CA GLU A 421 0.21 -38.19 -7.77
C GLU A 421 1.30 -38.60 -8.76
N SER A 422 2.41 -39.13 -8.23
CA SER A 422 3.46 -39.76 -9.03
C SER A 422 3.69 -41.18 -8.55
N SER A 423 3.68 -42.12 -9.50
CA SER A 423 4.07 -43.51 -9.24
C SER A 423 5.60 -43.71 -9.22
N LYS A 424 6.37 -42.64 -9.43
CA LYS A 424 7.83 -42.64 -9.33
C LYS A 424 8.22 -42.17 -7.94
N GLU A 425 9.32 -42.70 -7.44
CA GLU A 425 9.93 -42.29 -6.18
C GLU A 425 10.90 -41.12 -6.40
N HIS A 426 10.97 -40.25 -5.40
CA HIS A 426 12.00 -39.20 -5.31
C HIS A 426 13.38 -39.80 -4.94
N PRO A 427 14.50 -39.08 -5.19
CA PRO A 427 15.84 -39.58 -4.87
C PRO A 427 16.27 -39.39 -3.40
N PHE A 428 15.45 -38.77 -2.55
CA PHE A 428 15.85 -38.34 -1.22
C PHE A 428 15.91 -39.48 -0.21
N VAL A 429 17.10 -39.74 0.35
CA VAL A 429 17.32 -40.86 1.28
C VAL A 429 17.02 -40.52 2.74
N ASP A 430 16.84 -39.23 3.05
CA ASP A 430 16.45 -38.70 4.37
C ASP A 430 14.93 -38.53 4.53
N VAL A 431 14.16 -38.90 3.51
CA VAL A 431 12.70 -39.03 3.57
C VAL A 431 12.40 -40.52 3.65
N LYS A 432 11.79 -40.96 4.77
CA LYS A 432 11.46 -42.36 5.00
C LYS A 432 10.08 -42.66 4.45
N ASP A 433 9.92 -43.83 3.83
CA ASP A 433 8.63 -44.31 3.35
C ASP A 433 7.54 -44.21 4.42
N ASN A 434 6.37 -43.70 4.04
CA ASN A 434 5.19 -43.54 4.88
C ASN A 434 5.38 -42.61 6.09
N ILE A 435 6.40 -41.75 6.12
CA ILE A 435 6.43 -40.64 7.07
C ILE A 435 5.37 -39.59 6.65
N TRP A 436 4.84 -38.82 7.60
CA TRP A 436 3.69 -37.94 7.38
C TRP A 436 3.86 -36.88 6.27
N TYR A 437 5.10 -36.59 5.85
CA TYR A 437 5.42 -35.68 4.75
C TYR A 437 5.93 -36.37 3.47
N ASP A 438 6.09 -37.70 3.47
CA ASP A 438 6.67 -38.49 2.37
C ASP A 438 5.96 -38.20 1.04
N GLU A 439 4.64 -38.39 1.05
CA GLU A 439 3.80 -38.22 -0.13
C GLU A 439 3.85 -36.79 -0.68
N SER A 440 3.75 -35.80 0.20
CA SER A 440 3.85 -34.39 -0.19
C SER A 440 5.21 -34.08 -0.81
N VAL A 441 6.31 -34.57 -0.22
CA VAL A 441 7.65 -34.38 -0.80
C VAL A 441 7.75 -35.03 -2.17
N ASN A 442 7.21 -36.25 -2.34
CA ASN A 442 7.23 -36.95 -3.62
C ASN A 442 6.46 -36.17 -4.71
N ARG A 443 5.25 -35.69 -4.39
CA ARG A 443 4.42 -34.91 -5.30
C ARG A 443 5.09 -33.58 -5.68
N LEU A 444 5.61 -32.84 -4.70
CA LEU A 444 6.33 -31.58 -4.96
C LEU A 444 7.59 -31.78 -5.83
N TYR A 445 8.32 -32.87 -5.62
CA TYR A 445 9.50 -33.19 -6.43
C TYR A 445 9.11 -33.43 -7.89
N HIS A 446 8.06 -34.23 -8.13
CA HIS A 446 7.58 -34.55 -9.47
C HIS A 446 6.85 -33.40 -10.17
N ALA A 447 6.24 -32.50 -9.41
CA ALA A 447 5.71 -31.23 -9.89
C ALA A 447 6.82 -30.18 -10.17
N GLY A 448 8.08 -30.47 -9.86
CA GLY A 448 9.21 -29.55 -10.08
C GLY A 448 9.26 -28.37 -9.10
N ILE A 449 8.50 -28.45 -7.98
CA ILE A 449 8.45 -27.42 -6.96
C ILE A 449 9.74 -27.44 -6.12
N THR A 450 10.26 -28.64 -5.82
CA THR A 450 11.49 -28.85 -5.05
C THR A 450 12.51 -29.72 -5.78
N SER A 451 13.78 -29.42 -5.56
CA SER A 451 14.93 -30.22 -6.02
C SER A 451 15.74 -30.85 -4.87
N GLY A 452 15.29 -30.67 -3.61
CA GLY A 452 16.08 -31.01 -2.43
C GLY A 452 17.19 -29.99 -2.11
N VAL A 453 17.90 -30.22 -1.01
CA VAL A 453 19.08 -29.43 -0.59
C VAL A 453 20.38 -30.00 -1.17
N SER A 454 20.36 -31.28 -1.57
CA SER A 454 21.35 -31.92 -2.44
C SER A 454 20.63 -32.85 -3.42
N ALA A 455 21.39 -33.56 -4.26
CA ALA A 455 20.84 -34.53 -5.21
C ALA A 455 20.08 -35.69 -4.54
N ASP A 456 20.39 -36.01 -3.29
CA ASP A 456 19.90 -37.17 -2.55
C ASP A 456 19.38 -36.82 -1.14
N GLN A 457 19.29 -35.54 -0.78
CA GLN A 457 18.76 -35.07 0.51
C GLN A 457 17.68 -34.01 0.31
N TYR A 458 16.56 -34.16 1.01
CA TYR A 458 15.48 -33.18 1.05
C TYR A 458 15.67 -32.11 2.14
N GLY A 459 16.26 -32.50 3.28
CA GLY A 459 16.44 -31.66 4.46
C GLY A 459 15.15 -31.42 5.25
N PRO A 460 14.35 -32.44 5.62
CA PRO A 460 12.99 -32.24 6.16
C PRO A 460 12.93 -31.46 7.48
N SER A 461 14.01 -31.47 8.27
CA SER A 461 14.11 -30.74 9.54
C SER A 461 14.73 -29.35 9.41
N GLU A 462 15.25 -28.98 8.24
CA GLU A 462 15.79 -27.64 8.02
C GLU A 462 14.66 -26.61 7.96
N THR A 463 14.94 -25.41 8.45
CA THR A 463 14.01 -24.28 8.39
C THR A 463 14.03 -23.64 7.01
N VAL A 464 12.89 -23.10 6.59
CA VAL A 464 12.75 -22.42 5.30
C VAL A 464 13.02 -20.93 5.48
N THR A 465 13.90 -20.36 4.66
CA THR A 465 14.10 -18.91 4.65
C THR A 465 13.02 -18.20 3.83
N ARG A 466 12.82 -16.90 4.07
CA ARG A 466 11.82 -16.08 3.36
C ARG A 466 12.01 -16.11 1.84
N GLU A 467 13.25 -16.06 1.34
CA GLU A 467 13.53 -16.16 -0.09
C GLU A 467 13.22 -17.55 -0.67
N GLN A 468 13.43 -18.61 0.11
CA GLN A 468 13.15 -19.98 -0.33
C GLN A 468 11.65 -20.18 -0.43
N PHE A 469 10.91 -19.76 0.60
CA PHE A 469 9.45 -19.85 0.60
C PHE A 469 8.84 -19.05 -0.57
N ALA A 470 9.34 -17.85 -0.86
CA ALA A 470 8.92 -17.07 -2.02
C ALA A 470 9.09 -17.84 -3.34
N ALA A 471 10.24 -18.50 -3.52
CA ALA A 471 10.50 -19.33 -4.70
C ALA A 471 9.60 -20.58 -4.76
N PHE A 472 9.31 -21.22 -3.63
CA PHE A 472 8.40 -22.37 -3.60
C PHE A 472 6.97 -21.96 -3.93
N LEU A 473 6.45 -20.92 -3.25
CA LEU A 473 5.10 -20.44 -3.43
C LEU A 473 4.82 -20.03 -4.88
N ILE A 474 5.72 -19.28 -5.51
CA ILE A 474 5.47 -18.84 -6.88
C ILE A 474 5.47 -20.00 -7.88
N ARG A 475 6.37 -20.98 -7.72
CA ARG A 475 6.37 -22.20 -8.55
C ARG A 475 5.06 -22.97 -8.37
N SER A 476 4.52 -23.00 -7.16
CA SER A 476 3.26 -23.66 -6.86
C SER A 476 2.07 -22.96 -7.52
N ILE A 477 1.99 -21.63 -7.40
CA ILE A 477 0.99 -20.79 -8.10
C ILE A 477 1.10 -20.98 -9.62
N GLU A 478 2.30 -20.97 -10.18
CA GLU A 478 2.50 -21.20 -11.61
C GLU A 478 2.11 -22.61 -12.06
N TYR A 479 2.36 -23.62 -11.24
CA TYR A 479 1.96 -25.00 -11.53
C TYR A 479 0.43 -25.10 -11.63
N GLN A 480 -0.30 -24.49 -10.69
CA GLN A 480 -1.77 -24.46 -10.69
C GLN A 480 -2.34 -23.65 -11.86
N LYS A 481 -1.65 -22.61 -12.35
CA LYS A 481 -2.08 -21.88 -13.56
C LYS A 481 -1.90 -22.69 -14.85
N LYS A 482 -1.02 -23.68 -14.86
CA LYS A 482 -0.67 -24.47 -16.06
C LYS A 482 -1.50 -25.74 -16.22
N ASN A 483 -2.10 -26.25 -15.15
CA ASN A 483 -2.88 -27.49 -15.10
C ASN A 483 -4.29 -27.20 -14.60
#